data_AF-A0A221UXU0-F1
#
_entry.id   AF-A0A221UXU0-F1
#
_cell.length_a   1.000
_cell.length_b   1.000
_cell.length_c   1.000
_cell.angle_alpha   90.00
_cell.angle_beta   90.00
_cell.angle_gamma   90.00
#
_symmetry.space_group_name_H-M   'P 1'
#
loop_
_entity.id
_entity.type
_entity.pdbx_description
1 polymer ?
#
loop_
_entity_poly.entity_id
_entity_poly.type
_entity_poly.pdbx_seq_one_letter_code
_entity_poly.pdbx_strand_id
1 'polypeptide(L)'
;MGLKGLRKKKWFGVVTNMYVLVLTVFVVWMVFFDTNSLLIHWELKKQINNLEKQKEFLHEEIAKDKKIIEKLSDPEELEKFAREQYYLKKKNEEIYLIEYADSVKTKEDE
;
A
#
# COMPACT_ATOMS: atom_id res chain seq x y z
N MET A 1 -43.52 -18.22 -25.27
CA MET A 1 -42.80 -18.73 -26.46
C MET A 1 -41.38 -19.14 -26.03
N GLY A 2 -40.94 -20.38 -25.91
CA GLY A 2 -41.54 -21.69 -26.00
C GLY A 2 -40.40 -22.71 -25.91
N LEU A 3 -40.22 -23.36 -24.75
CA LEU A 3 -39.23 -24.44 -24.52
C LEU A 3 -39.28 -25.56 -25.58
N LYS A 4 -40.41 -25.66 -26.32
CA LYS A 4 -40.63 -26.55 -27.46
C LYS A 4 -39.67 -26.32 -28.64
N GLY A 5 -39.18 -25.09 -28.86
CA GLY A 5 -38.21 -24.77 -29.93
C GLY A 5 -36.78 -25.21 -29.59
N LEU A 6 -36.42 -25.20 -28.32
CA LEU A 6 -35.10 -25.63 -27.83
C LEU A 6 -34.94 -27.16 -27.93
N ARG A 7 -36.02 -27.90 -27.64
CA ARG A 7 -36.08 -29.38 -27.73
C ARG A 7 -35.84 -29.96 -29.14
N LYS A 8 -36.03 -29.18 -30.21
CA LYS A 8 -35.83 -29.64 -31.60
C LYS A 8 -34.37 -29.68 -32.05
N LYS A 9 -33.45 -29.03 -31.32
CA LYS A 9 -32.05 -28.93 -31.71
C LYS A 9 -31.23 -30.06 -31.07
N LYS A 10 -30.29 -30.65 -31.82
CA LYS A 10 -29.49 -31.82 -31.38
C LYS A 10 -28.70 -31.62 -30.08
N TRP A 11 -28.20 -30.41 -29.83
CA TRP A 11 -27.52 -30.03 -28.58
C TRP A 11 -28.39 -30.11 -27.32
N PHE A 12 -29.73 -30.06 -27.43
CA PHE A 12 -30.61 -30.07 -26.27
C PHE A 12 -30.60 -31.44 -25.56
N GLY A 13 -30.47 -32.54 -26.32
CA GLY A 13 -30.32 -33.87 -25.74
C GLY A 13 -29.00 -34.04 -24.96
N VAL A 14 -27.93 -33.38 -25.40
CA VAL A 14 -26.63 -33.38 -24.72
C VAL A 14 -26.69 -32.55 -23.44
N VAL A 15 -27.27 -31.35 -23.51
CA VAL A 15 -27.37 -30.43 -22.36
C VAL A 15 -28.37 -30.92 -21.31
N THR A 16 -29.40 -31.68 -21.69
CA THR A 16 -30.39 -32.24 -20.73
C THR A 16 -29.94 -33.59 -20.14
N ASN A 17 -28.76 -34.09 -20.53
CA ASN A 17 -28.20 -35.29 -19.93
C ASN A 17 -27.78 -34.99 -18.48
N MET A 18 -28.27 -35.80 -17.52
CA MET A 18 -27.99 -35.64 -16.09
C MET A 18 -26.49 -35.56 -15.81
N TYR A 19 -25.66 -36.35 -16.51
CA TYR A 19 -24.20 -36.31 -16.35
C TYR A 19 -23.60 -34.97 -16.77
N VAL A 20 -24.11 -34.38 -17.86
CA VAL A 20 -23.65 -33.07 -18.36
C VAL A 20 -24.10 -31.95 -17.44
N LEU A 21 -25.32 -32.01 -16.89
CA LEU A 21 -25.81 -31.04 -15.92
C LEU A 21 -25.00 -31.06 -14.62
N VAL A 22 -24.79 -32.25 -14.05
CA VAL A 22 -23.99 -32.41 -12.82
C VAL A 22 -22.55 -31.96 -13.05
N LEU A 23 -21.94 -32.34 -14.18
CA LEU A 23 -20.58 -31.91 -14.52
C LEU A 23 -20.51 -30.39 -14.73
N THR A 24 -21.50 -29.78 -15.38
CA THR A 24 -21.54 -28.33 -15.57
C THR A 24 -21.64 -27.60 -14.23
N VAL A 25 -22.52 -28.05 -13.33
CA VAL A 25 -22.64 -27.49 -11.98
C VAL A 25 -21.33 -27.68 -11.21
N PHE A 26 -20.70 -28.85 -11.31
CA PHE A 26 -19.42 -29.13 -10.67
C PHE A 26 -18.30 -28.22 -11.19
N VAL A 27 -18.18 -28.02 -12.50
CA VAL A 27 -17.19 -27.12 -13.10
C VAL A 27 -17.43 -25.68 -12.68
N VAL A 28 -18.69 -25.22 -12.72
CA VAL A 28 -19.05 -23.88 -12.25
C VAL A 28 -18.72 -23.73 -10.76
N TRP A 29 -18.98 -24.74 -9.93
CA TRP A 29 -18.61 -24.74 -8.52
C TRP A 29 -17.10 -24.61 -8.32
N MET A 30 -16.31 -25.43 -9.03
CA MET A 30 -14.84 -25.41 -8.99
C MET A 30 -14.24 -24.08 -9.48
N VAL A 31 -14.89 -23.38 -10.40
CA VAL A 31 -14.38 -22.11 -10.94
C VAL A 31 -14.73 -20.91 -10.06
N PHE A 32 -15.92 -20.90 -9.46
CA PHE A 32 -16.45 -19.72 -8.75
C PHE A 32 -16.40 -19.85 -7.22
N PHE A 33 -16.70 -21.02 -6.66
CA PHE A 33 -16.87 -21.20 -5.22
C PHE A 33 -15.69 -21.95 -4.56
N ASP A 34 -14.89 -22.67 -5.34
CA ASP A 34 -13.67 -23.30 -4.83
C ASP A 34 -12.53 -22.27 -4.60
N THR A 35 -11.58 -22.66 -3.77
CA THR A 35 -10.40 -21.91 -3.31
C THR A 35 -9.48 -21.38 -4.42
N ASN A 36 -9.68 -21.81 -5.66
CA ASN A 36 -8.97 -21.30 -6.85
C ASN A 36 -9.83 -20.30 -7.65
N SER A 37 -10.73 -19.57 -6.96
CA SER A 37 -11.56 -18.56 -7.62
C SER A 37 -10.72 -17.40 -8.17
N LEU A 38 -11.20 -16.82 -9.27
CA LEU A 38 -10.59 -15.62 -9.88
C LEU A 38 -10.51 -14.44 -8.89
N LEU A 39 -11.41 -14.38 -7.91
CA LEU A 39 -11.43 -13.36 -6.87
C LEU A 39 -10.17 -13.42 -5.99
N ILE A 40 -9.77 -14.63 -5.59
CA ILE A 40 -8.58 -14.84 -4.76
C ILE A 40 -7.33 -14.43 -5.52
N HIS A 41 -7.23 -14.77 -6.81
CA HIS A 41 -6.11 -14.33 -7.64
C HIS A 41 -6.03 -12.80 -7.78
N TRP A 42 -7.17 -12.12 -7.89
CA TRP A 42 -7.20 -10.65 -7.93
C TRP A 42 -6.78 -10.04 -6.60
N GLU A 43 -7.25 -10.59 -5.48
CA GLU A 43 -6.85 -10.14 -4.15
C GLU A 43 -5.36 -10.33 -3.92
N LEU A 44 -4.83 -11.52 -4.22
CA LEU A 44 -3.40 -11.82 -4.12
C LEU A 44 -2.57 -10.88 -4.99
N LYS A 45 -3.00 -10.60 -6.24
CA LYS A 45 -2.30 -9.65 -7.11
C LYS A 45 -2.30 -8.23 -6.53
N LYS A 46 -3.39 -7.81 -5.89
CA LYS A 46 -3.47 -6.52 -5.18
C LYS A 46 -2.52 -6.50 -3.98
N GLN A 47 -2.46 -7.58 -3.20
CA GLN A 47 -1.54 -7.71 -2.07
C GLN A 47 -0.08 -7.65 -2.54
N ILE A 48 0.27 -8.37 -3.62
CA ILE A 48 1.61 -8.33 -4.23
C ILE A 48 1.98 -6.89 -4.61
N ASN A 49 1.11 -6.19 -5.35
CA ASN A 49 1.39 -4.82 -5.77
C ASN A 49 1.53 -3.85 -4.57
N ASN A 50 0.76 -4.07 -3.49
CA ASN A 50 0.90 -3.28 -2.27
C ASN A 50 2.25 -3.53 -1.57
N LEU A 51 2.64 -4.80 -1.43
CA LEU A 51 3.93 -5.18 -0.85
C LEU A 51 5.11 -4.62 -1.67
N GLU A 52 5.00 -4.64 -2.99
CA GLU A 52 6.02 -4.13 -3.90
C GLU A 52 6.18 -2.61 -3.76
N LYS A 53 5.08 -1.86 -3.67
CA LYS A 53 5.09 -0.41 -3.37
C LYS A 53 5.67 -0.10 -2.00
N GLN A 54 5.31 -0.86 -0.97
CA GLN A 54 5.87 -0.69 0.36
C GLN A 54 7.38 -0.95 0.37
N LYS A 55 7.82 -1.98 -0.35
CA LYS A 55 9.24 -2.29 -0.50
C LYS A 55 10.00 -1.14 -1.18
N GLU A 56 9.46 -0.59 -2.27
CA GLU A 56 10.06 0.55 -2.98
C GLU A 56 10.17 1.78 -2.07
N PHE A 57 9.08 2.14 -1.38
CA PHE A 57 9.05 3.24 -0.42
C PHE A 57 10.10 3.07 0.68
N LEU A 58 10.19 1.88 1.30
CA LEU A 58 11.17 1.61 2.34
C LEU A 58 12.61 1.67 1.83
N HIS A 59 12.87 1.21 0.60
CA HIS A 59 14.20 1.34 0.00
C HIS A 59 14.60 2.80 -0.23
N GLU A 60 13.66 3.64 -0.66
CA GLU A 60 13.90 5.07 -0.82
C GLU A 60 14.20 5.74 0.52
N GLU A 61 13.42 5.42 1.55
CA GLU A 61 13.61 5.97 2.90
C GLU A 61 14.95 5.56 3.50
N ILE A 62 15.32 4.27 3.39
CA ILE A 62 16.64 3.79 3.82
C ILE A 62 17.77 4.53 3.09
N ALA A 63 17.60 4.85 1.81
CA ALA A 63 18.61 5.60 1.05
C ALA A 63 18.72 7.06 1.52
N LYS A 64 17.60 7.70 1.90
CA LYS A 64 17.59 9.04 2.49
C LYS A 64 18.25 9.01 3.87
N ASP A 65 17.83 8.09 4.73
CA ASP A 65 18.35 7.95 6.09
C ASP A 65 19.85 7.68 6.10
N LYS A 66 20.35 6.84 5.17
CA LYS A 66 21.80 6.62 5.03
C LYS A 66 22.56 7.92 4.75
N LYS A 67 22.04 8.78 3.88
CA LYS A 67 22.66 10.08 3.59
C LYS A 67 22.64 11.00 4.81
N ILE A 68 21.54 10.96 5.58
CA ILE A 68 21.43 11.73 6.83
C ILE A 68 22.44 11.22 7.85
N ILE A 69 22.54 9.91 8.06
CA ILE A 69 23.49 9.29 8.98
C ILE A 69 24.93 9.62 8.58
N GLU A 70 25.25 9.52 7.28
CA GLU A 70 26.57 9.89 6.77
C GLU A 70 26.89 11.36 7.05
N LYS A 71 25.93 12.26 6.85
CA LYS A 71 26.08 13.68 7.19
C LYS A 71 26.24 13.91 8.69
N LEU A 72 25.45 13.24 9.53
CA LEU A 72 25.52 13.33 11.00
C LEU A 72 26.72 12.58 11.60
N SER A 73 27.47 11.82 10.80
CA SER A 73 28.72 11.19 11.24
C SER A 73 29.83 12.22 11.44
N ASP A 74 29.71 13.38 10.79
CA ASP A 74 30.59 14.51 11.02
C ASP A 74 30.23 15.21 12.35
N PRO A 75 31.19 15.41 13.28
CA PRO A 75 30.91 16.02 14.58
C PRO A 75 30.38 17.45 14.49
N GLU A 76 30.78 18.24 13.48
CA GLU A 76 30.30 19.62 13.31
C GLU A 76 28.85 19.64 12.83
N GLU A 77 28.51 18.79 11.86
CA GLU A 77 27.13 18.63 11.38
C GLU A 77 26.21 18.06 12.47
N LEU A 78 26.71 17.13 13.29
CA LEU A 78 25.99 16.61 14.45
C LEU A 78 25.72 17.71 15.50
N GLU A 79 26.75 18.51 15.84
CA GLU A 79 26.61 19.61 16.79
C GLU A 79 25.65 20.68 16.25
N LYS A 80 25.71 21.00 14.95
CA LYS A 80 24.78 21.90 14.29
C LYS A 80 23.34 21.39 14.35
N PHE A 81 23.11 20.12 14.01
CA PHE A 81 21.79 19.51 14.08
C PHE A 81 21.22 19.51 15.51
N ALA A 82 22.04 19.16 16.50
CA ALA A 82 21.68 19.20 17.92
C ALA A 82 21.29 20.61 18.40
N ARG A 83 21.97 21.65 17.90
CA ARG A 83 21.69 23.05 18.23
C ARG A 83 20.44 23.58 17.53
N GLU A 84 20.27 23.29 16.25
CA GLU A 84 19.15 23.82 15.45
C GLU A 84 17.81 23.13 15.76
N GLN A 85 17.82 21.81 15.92
CA GLN A 85 16.58 21.04 16.10
C GLN A 85 16.20 20.87 17.57
N TYR A 86 17.19 20.75 18.45
CA TYR A 86 16.97 20.41 19.86
C TYR A 86 17.46 21.49 20.84
N TYR A 87 18.02 22.60 20.34
CA TYR A 87 18.53 23.71 21.16
C TYR A 87 19.50 23.27 22.26
N LEU A 88 20.28 22.21 22.00
CA LEU A 88 21.23 21.68 22.96
C LEU A 88 22.40 22.64 23.15
N LYS A 89 22.86 22.77 24.40
CA LYS A 89 23.95 23.64 24.81
C LYS A 89 24.99 22.92 25.65
N LYS A 90 26.24 23.38 25.61
CA LYS A 90 27.29 22.89 26.53
C LYS A 90 27.06 23.47 27.93
N LYS A 91 27.61 22.79 28.96
CA LYS A 91 27.35 23.11 30.38
C LYS A 91 27.69 24.57 30.77
N ASN A 92 28.68 25.17 30.11
CA ASN A 92 29.15 26.54 30.38
C ASN A 92 28.85 27.48 29.19
N GLU A 93 27.76 27.23 28.47
CA GLU A 93 27.39 27.98 27.27
C GLU A 93 26.01 28.66 27.45
N GLU A 94 25.92 29.92 27.01
CA GLU A 94 24.68 30.68 26.95
C GLU A 94 24.20 30.76 25.50
N ILE A 95 22.96 30.33 25.25
CA ILE A 95 22.32 30.40 23.93
C ILE A 95 21.29 31.53 23.96
N TYR A 96 21.35 32.40 22.96
CA TYR A 96 20.38 33.47 22.73
C TYR A 96 19.53 33.09 21.51
N LEU A 97 18.21 32.97 21.69
CA LEU A 97 17.27 32.83 20.59
C LEU A 97 16.80 34.23 20.19
N ILE A 98 17.10 34.63 18.95
CA ILE A 98 16.73 35.95 18.43
C ILE A 98 15.51 35.76 17.52
N GLU A 99 14.36 36.24 17.97
CA GLU A 99 13.12 36.26 17.20
C GLU A 99 12.85 37.71 16.75
N TYR A 100 12.63 37.90 15.44
CA TYR A 100 12.21 39.21 14.93
C TYR A 100 10.69 39.36 15.12
N ALA A 101 10.25 40.56 15.47
CA ALA A 101 8.84 40.88 15.75
C ALA A 101 7.90 40.42 14.62
N ASP A 102 8.38 40.49 13.37
CA ASP A 102 7.67 40.15 12.15
C ASP A 102 7.43 38.63 11.97
N SER A 103 8.10 37.80 12.78
CA SER A 103 8.07 36.32 12.71
C SER A 103 7.24 35.68 13.83
N VAL A 104 6.76 36.47 14.79
CA VAL A 104 5.98 35.99 15.94
C VAL A 104 4.50 36.02 15.55
N LYS A 105 3.82 34.86 15.59
CA LYS A 105 2.35 34.84 15.50
C LYS A 105 1.79 35.42 16.78
N THR A 106 1.26 36.64 16.71
CA THR A 106 0.66 37.32 17.85
C THR A 106 -0.82 36.94 17.91
N LYS A 107 -1.43 36.99 19.11
CA LYS A 107 -2.86 36.65 19.31
C LYS A 107 -3.86 37.55 18.54
N GLU A 108 -3.38 38.51 17.76
CA GLU A 108 -4.18 39.36 16.87
C GLU A 108 -4.41 38.72 15.49
N ASP A 109 -3.72 37.62 15.17
CA ASP A 109 -3.82 36.90 13.88
C ASP A 109 -4.77 35.68 13.91
N GLU A 110 -5.58 35.51 14.97
CA GLU A 110 -6.72 34.57 15.08
C GLU A 110 -8.07 35.31 15.04
#